data_AF-A0A6N8YRR3-F1
#
_entry.id   AF-A0A6N8YRR3-F1
#
_cell.length_a   1.000
_cell.length_b   1.000
_cell.length_c   1.000
_cell.angle_alpha   90.00
_cell.angle_beta   90.00
_cell.angle_gamma   90.00
#
_symmetry.space_group_name_H-M   'P 1'
#
loop_
_entity.id
_entity.type
_entity.pdbx_description
1 polymer ?
#
loop_
_entity_poly.entity_id
_entity_poly.type
_entity_poly.pdbx_seq_one_letter_code
_entity_poly.pdbx_strand_id
1 'polypeptide(L)'
;DVSAETFADRTERTAVLNVTRGGESLGTLSAWQGVYPSFSMISTRAGIRSTPQEDLYVIFSELQPDGRTAAFRLLVNPMVWWMWLAGPFVILGTVVALWPARQRAVAYAIPQVPGAAPSGGAP
;
A
#
# COMPACT_ATOMS: atom_id res chain seq x y z
N ASP A 1 -11.00 27.73 2.77
CA ASP A 1 -11.70 28.51 1.74
C ASP A 1 -12.45 27.58 0.81
N VAL A 2 -13.62 27.96 0.30
CA VAL A 2 -14.42 27.13 -0.63
C VAL A 2 -14.90 27.99 -1.78
N SER A 3 -14.52 27.64 -3.00
CA SER A 3 -14.99 28.27 -4.23
C SER A 3 -15.90 27.33 -5.01
N ALA A 4 -16.88 27.88 -5.72
CA ALA A 4 -17.77 27.13 -6.60
C ALA A 4 -17.87 27.85 -7.94
N GLU A 5 -17.75 27.10 -9.04
CA GLU A 5 -17.83 27.60 -10.40
C GLU A 5 -18.81 26.74 -11.20
N THR A 6 -19.75 27.39 -11.90
CA THR A 6 -20.79 26.69 -12.66
C THR A 6 -20.51 26.82 -14.15
N PHE A 7 -20.36 25.69 -14.81
CA PHE A 7 -20.23 25.55 -16.26
C PHE A 7 -21.54 25.04 -16.86
N ALA A 8 -21.64 25.04 -18.20
CA ALA A 8 -22.85 24.61 -18.91
C ALA A 8 -23.17 23.12 -18.68
N ASP A 9 -22.16 22.29 -18.49
CA ASP A 9 -22.23 20.83 -18.33
C ASP A 9 -22.09 20.36 -16.88
N ARG A 10 -21.51 21.19 -16.00
CA ARG A 10 -21.12 20.78 -14.65
C ARG A 10 -21.06 21.93 -13.65
N THR A 11 -21.16 21.60 -12.37
CA THR A 11 -20.82 22.50 -11.27
C THR A 11 -19.58 21.99 -10.56
N GLU A 12 -18.53 22.80 -10.51
CA GLU A 12 -17.28 22.50 -9.83
C GLU A 12 -17.23 23.20 -8.48
N ARG A 13 -16.63 22.53 -7.50
CA ARG A 13 -16.41 23.03 -6.14
C ARG A 13 -15.00 22.69 -5.71
N THR A 14 -14.28 23.67 -5.19
CA THR A 14 -12.92 23.49 -4.67
C THR A 14 -12.88 23.97 -3.23
N ALA A 15 -12.47 23.11 -2.32
CA ALA A 15 -12.25 23.42 -0.92
C ALA A 15 -10.75 23.38 -0.60
N VAL A 16 -10.20 24.49 -0.14
CA VAL A 16 -8.81 24.65 0.29
C VAL A 16 -8.78 24.65 1.82
N LEU A 17 -8.12 23.64 2.40
CA LEU A 17 -8.03 23.42 3.83
C LEU A 17 -6.58 23.54 4.30
N ASN A 18 -6.34 24.34 5.33
CA ASN A 18 -5.06 24.32 6.03
C ASN A 18 -5.05 23.20 7.06
N VAL A 19 -4.06 22.33 6.99
CA VAL A 19 -3.90 21.18 7.88
C VAL A 19 -2.82 21.50 8.90
N THR A 20 -3.14 21.35 10.18
CA THR A 20 -2.18 21.53 11.28
C THR A 20 -2.16 20.27 12.15
N ARG A 21 -0.99 19.93 12.70
CA ARG A 21 -0.82 18.85 13.67
C ARG A 21 0.02 19.37 14.81
N GLY A 22 -0.50 19.29 16.04
CA GLY A 22 0.26 19.70 17.23
C GLY A 22 0.76 21.15 17.19
N GLY A 23 0.07 22.04 16.48
CA GLY A 23 0.49 23.43 16.29
C GLY A 23 1.42 23.69 15.10
N GLU A 24 1.95 22.66 14.44
CA GLU A 24 2.74 22.81 13.22
C GLU A 24 1.86 22.79 11.97
N SER A 25 2.11 23.74 11.06
CA SER A 25 1.45 23.78 9.75
C SER A 25 1.99 22.68 8.86
N LEU A 26 1.16 21.69 8.58
CA LEU A 26 1.50 20.58 7.67
C LEU A 26 1.28 20.96 6.20
N GLY A 27 0.74 22.16 5.93
CA GLY A 27 0.48 22.68 4.59
C GLY A 27 -1.00 22.72 4.25
N THR A 28 -1.28 22.93 2.96
CA THR A 28 -2.64 23.13 2.46
C THR A 28 -3.06 21.95 1.58
N LEU A 29 -4.28 21.46 1.79
CA LEU A 29 -4.92 20.42 0.98
C LEU A 29 -6.08 21.02 0.20
N SER A 30 -6.16 20.70 -1.09
CA SER A 30 -7.33 21.02 -1.92
C SER A 30 -8.14 19.77 -2.21
N ALA A 31 -9.43 19.82 -1.90
CA ALA A 31 -10.41 18.82 -2.32
C ALA A 31 -11.27 19.43 -3.43
N TRP A 32 -11.48 18.69 -4.52
CA TRP A 32 -12.29 19.13 -5.66
C TRP A 32 -13.46 18.18 -5.87
N GLN A 33 -14.61 18.74 -6.25
CA GLN A 33 -15.81 18.00 -6.60
C GLN A 33 -16.42 18.59 -7.87
N GLY A 34 -16.76 17.74 -8.84
CA GLY A 34 -17.50 18.10 -10.05
C GLY A 34 -18.81 17.33 -10.12
N VAL A 35 -19.93 18.04 -10.22
CA VAL A 35 -21.27 17.48 -10.37
C VAL A 35 -21.70 17.63 -11.83
N TYR A 36 -22.09 16.52 -12.47
CA TYR A 36 -22.54 16.46 -13.87
C TYR A 36 -24.03 16.09 -13.90
N PRO A 37 -24.95 17.08 -13.96
CA PRO A 37 -26.38 16.84 -13.86
C PRO A 37 -26.92 15.97 -15.00
N SER A 38 -26.40 16.18 -16.22
CA SER A 38 -26.79 15.44 -17.43
C SER A 38 -26.54 13.93 -17.32
N PHE A 39 -25.53 13.53 -16.55
CA PHE A 39 -25.17 12.13 -16.35
C PHE A 39 -25.55 11.61 -14.95
N SER A 40 -26.20 12.44 -14.12
CA SER A 40 -26.48 12.13 -12.70
C SER A 40 -25.24 11.61 -11.97
N MET A 41 -24.06 12.16 -12.29
CA MET A 41 -22.77 11.67 -11.82
C MET A 41 -22.05 12.74 -11.00
N ILE A 42 -21.39 12.30 -9.91
CA ILE A 42 -20.53 13.14 -9.08
C ILE A 42 -19.10 12.59 -9.15
N SER A 43 -18.15 13.43 -9.53
CA SER A 43 -16.72 13.13 -9.54
C SER A 43 -16.05 13.86 -8.39
N THR A 44 -15.28 13.15 -7.57
CA THR A 44 -14.58 13.74 -6.42
C THR A 44 -13.09 13.45 -6.51
N ARG A 45 -12.28 14.49 -6.40
CA ARG A 45 -10.82 14.40 -6.25
C ARG A 45 -10.46 14.77 -4.82
N ALA A 46 -10.05 13.77 -4.05
CA ALA A 46 -9.58 13.94 -2.69
C ALA A 46 -8.26 14.75 -2.67
N GLY A 47 -8.11 15.60 -1.65
CA GLY A 47 -6.83 16.18 -1.33
C GLY A 47 -5.98 15.13 -0.63
N ILE A 48 -4.88 14.72 -1.25
CA ILE A 48 -4.00 13.67 -0.71
C ILE A 48 -2.69 14.34 -0.29
N ARG A 49 -2.28 14.09 0.96
CA ARG A 49 -0.91 14.38 1.40
C ARG A 49 -0.32 13.11 1.97
N SER A 50 0.60 12.53 1.21
CA SER A 50 1.43 11.41 1.65
C SER A 50 2.66 11.95 2.35
N THR A 51 2.81 11.62 3.63
CA THR A 51 4.07 11.81 4.35
C THR A 51 4.71 10.44 4.61
N PRO A 52 6.04 10.35 4.80
CA PRO A 52 6.72 9.06 5.03
C PRO A 52 6.19 8.26 6.23
N GLN A 53 5.51 8.92 7.17
CA GLN A 53 4.99 8.32 8.40
C GLN A 53 3.49 8.00 8.30
N GLU A 54 2.71 8.81 7.57
CA GLU A 54 1.25 8.68 7.48
C GLU A 54 0.72 9.20 6.14
N ASP A 55 -0.28 8.51 5.59
CA ASP A 55 -1.05 9.03 4.45
C ASP A 55 -2.34 9.68 4.94
N LEU A 56 -2.47 11.00 4.74
CA LEU A 56 -3.68 11.76 5.01
C LEU A 56 -4.51 11.89 3.74
N TYR A 57 -5.70 11.28 3.74
CA TYR A 57 -6.70 11.41 2.69
C TYR A 57 -7.83 12.31 3.17
N VAL A 58 -8.12 13.37 2.41
CA VAL A 58 -9.25 14.25 2.65
C VAL A 58 -10.24 14.12 1.51
N ILE A 59 -11.37 13.48 1.78
CA ILE A 59 -12.43 13.23 0.80
C ILE A 59 -13.60 14.15 1.09
N PHE A 60 -14.10 14.82 0.06
CA PHE A 60 -15.35 15.58 0.13
C PHE A 60 -16.52 14.59 0.14
N SER A 61 -17.25 14.46 1.24
CA SER A 61 -18.27 13.41 1.35
C SER A 61 -19.67 13.89 0.99
N GLU A 62 -20.06 15.12 1.36
CA GLU A 62 -21.33 15.73 0.91
C GLU A 62 -21.52 17.12 1.53
N LEU A 63 -22.33 17.97 0.90
CA LEU A 63 -22.88 19.16 1.54
C LEU A 63 -24.21 18.79 2.22
N GLN A 64 -24.33 19.16 3.50
CA GLN A 64 -25.58 19.01 4.23
C GLN A 64 -26.66 19.89 3.56
N PRO A 65 -27.96 19.51 3.59
CA PRO A 65 -29.04 20.23 2.89
C PRO A 65 -29.13 21.73 3.22
N ASP A 66 -28.64 22.13 4.39
CA ASP A 66 -28.56 23.53 4.84
C ASP A 66 -27.53 24.38 4.07
N GLY A 67 -26.73 23.79 3.18
CA GLY A 67 -25.76 24.48 2.31
C GLY A 67 -24.58 25.16 3.03
N ARG A 68 -24.59 25.17 4.37
CA ARG A 68 -23.58 25.81 5.22
C ARG A 68 -22.50 24.85 5.72
N THR A 69 -22.77 23.55 5.71
CA THR A 69 -21.87 22.55 6.31
C THR A 69 -21.46 21.55 5.25
N ALA A 70 -20.16 21.50 4.95
CA ALA A 70 -19.58 20.47 4.10
C ALA A 70 -18.96 19.39 5.01
N ALA A 71 -19.34 18.14 4.79
CA ALA A 71 -18.75 17.00 5.46
C ALA A 71 -17.47 16.59 4.72
N PHE A 72 -16.38 16.47 5.47
CA PHE A 72 -15.10 15.96 4.99
C PHE A 72 -14.77 14.68 5.72
N ARG A 73 -14.39 13.64 4.99
CA ARG A 73 -13.86 12.42 5.56
C ARG A 73 -12.33 12.50 5.55
N LEU A 74 -11.75 12.53 6.75
CA LEU A 74 -10.30 12.46 6.95
C LEU A 74 -9.93 11.02 7.28
N LEU A 75 -9.11 10.39 6.45
CA LEU A 75 -8.55 9.07 6.72
C LEU A 75 -7.04 9.22 6.91
N VAL A 76 -6.54 8.69 8.01
CA VAL A 76 -5.11 8.65 8.32
C VAL A 76 -4.68 7.19 8.28
N ASN A 77 -3.83 6.84 7.31
CA ASN A 77 -3.35 5.48 7.10
C ASN A 77 -1.86 5.37 7.47
N PRO A 78 -1.52 5.05 8.74
CA PRO A 78 -0.13 4.97 9.20
C PRO A 78 0.60 3.66 8.81
N MET A 79 0.04 2.83 7.92
CA MET A 79 0.58 1.48 7.66
C MET A 79 1.06 1.21 6.22
N VAL A 80 0.92 2.16 5.30
CA VAL A 80 1.32 1.95 3.89
C VAL A 80 2.83 1.77 3.75
N TRP A 81 3.63 2.45 4.58
CA TRP A 81 5.08 2.30 4.56
C TRP A 81 5.55 0.88 4.91
N TRP A 82 4.85 0.17 5.81
CA TRP A 82 5.17 -1.23 6.16
C TRP A 82 4.97 -2.19 4.99
N MET A 83 4.00 -1.92 4.11
CA MET A 83 3.80 -2.69 2.88
C MET A 83 4.99 -2.53 1.93
N TRP A 84 5.50 -1.30 1.80
CA TRP A 84 6.70 -1.03 1.00
C TRP A 84 7.95 -1.65 1.61
N LEU A 85 8.06 -1.67 2.94
CA LEU A 85 9.18 -2.31 3.63
C LEU A 85 9.19 -3.84 3.40
N ALA A 86 8.01 -4.48 3.33
CA ALA A 86 7.92 -5.91 3.09
C ALA A 86 8.56 -6.37 1.76
N GLY A 87 8.51 -5.53 0.71
CA GLY A 87 9.10 -5.84 -0.60
C GLY A 87 10.60 -6.18 -0.54
N PRO A 88 11.46 -5.26 -0.07
CA PRO A 88 12.88 -5.53 0.16
C PRO A 88 13.15 -6.73 1.07
N PHE A 89 12.36 -6.93 2.13
CA PHE A 89 12.52 -8.09 3.03
C PHE A 89 12.30 -9.42 2.31
N VAL A 90 11.27 -9.51 1.47
CA VAL A 90 10.99 -10.72 0.67
C VAL A 90 12.09 -10.96 -0.35
N ILE A 91 12.56 -9.91 -1.03
CA ILE A 91 13.68 -10.02 -1.99
C ILE A 91 14.93 -10.54 -1.27
N LEU A 92 15.28 -9.94 -0.14
CA LEU A 92 16.45 -10.34 0.64
C LEU A 92 16.33 -11.78 1.15
N GLY A 93 15.16 -12.16 1.68
CA GLY A 93 14.88 -13.53 2.10
C GLY A 93 14.98 -14.53 0.97
N THR A 94 14.52 -14.16 -0.24
CA THR A 94 14.63 -14.99 -1.44
C THR A 94 16.08 -15.18 -1.87
N VAL A 95 16.88 -14.11 -1.86
CA VAL A 95 18.33 -14.17 -2.17
C VAL A 95 19.06 -15.05 -1.17
N VAL A 96 18.75 -14.95 0.12
CA VAL A 96 19.33 -15.80 1.17
C VAL A 96 18.89 -17.27 1.03
N ALA A 97 17.62 -17.51 0.70
CA ALA A 97 17.10 -18.87 0.53
C ALA A 97 17.67 -19.58 -0.71
N LEU A 98 17.89 -18.83 -1.80
CA LEU A 98 18.53 -19.33 -3.03
C LEU A 98 20.06 -19.29 -2.94
N TRP A 99 20.63 -18.80 -1.83
CA TRP A 99 22.07 -18.76 -1.66
C TRP A 99 22.62 -20.18 -1.74
N PRO A 100 23.65 -20.44 -2.55
CA PRO A 100 24.21 -21.77 -2.70
C PRO A 100 24.83 -22.23 -1.38
N ALA A 101 24.04 -22.95 -0.58
CA ALA A 101 24.52 -23.67 0.57
C ALA A 101 25.28 -24.90 0.08
N ARG A 102 26.55 -25.00 0.49
CA ARG A 102 27.38 -26.17 0.19
C ARG A 102 26.70 -27.39 0.80
N GLN A 103 26.03 -28.19 -0.03
CA GLN A 103 25.46 -29.46 0.38
C GLN A 103 26.60 -30.29 0.97
N ARG A 104 26.59 -30.49 2.29
CA ARG A 104 27.44 -31.51 2.90
C ARG A 104 26.92 -32.83 2.36
N ALA A 105 27.66 -33.42 1.43
CA ALA A 105 27.44 -34.79 1.01
C ALA A 105 27.51 -35.64 2.29
N VAL A 106 26.35 -36.07 2.77
CA VAL A 106 26.27 -37.08 3.81
C VAL A 106 26.73 -38.36 3.13
N ALA A 107 28.02 -38.66 3.23
CA ALA A 107 28.56 -39.93 2.76
C ALA A 107 27.89 -41.00 3.61
N TYR A 108 26.89 -41.69 3.03
CA TYR A 108 26.36 -42.89 3.63
C TYR A 108 27.46 -43.93 3.53
N ALA A 109 28.18 -44.14 4.62
CA ALA A 109 29.13 -45.23 4.71
C ALA A 109 28.32 -46.54 4.62
N ILE A 110 28.40 -47.21 3.47
CA ILE A 110 27.83 -48.55 3.31
C ILE A 110 28.61 -49.45 4.27
N PRO A 111 27.97 -50.04 5.30
CA PRO A 111 28.62 -51.01 6.15
C PRO A 111 29.12 -52.15 5.27
N GLN A 112 30.44 -52.33 5.20
CA GLN A 112 31.02 -53.50 4.57
C GLN A 112 30.58 -54.69 5.41
N VAL A 113 29.71 -55.55 4.89
CA VAL A 113 29.38 -56.83 5.53
C VAL A 113 30.61 -57.72 5.38
N PRO A 114 31.36 -58.02 6.46
CA PRO A 114 32.49 -58.94 6.35
C PRO A 114 31.91 -60.35 6.19
N GLY A 115 32.16 -60.98 5.04
CA GLY A 115 31.89 -62.43 4.91
C GLY A 115 31.19 -62.93 3.65
N ALA A 116 31.11 -62.16 2.56
CA ALA A 116 30.77 -62.76 1.26
C ALA A 116 32.02 -63.48 0.70
N ALA A 117 32.33 -64.65 1.25
CA ALA A 117 33.33 -65.54 0.67
C ALA A 117 32.85 -66.02 -0.71
N PRO A 118 33.68 -66.00 -1.76
CA PRO A 118 33.33 -66.60 -3.03
C PRO A 118 33.25 -68.11 -2.85
N SER A 119 32.05 -68.68 -2.93
CA SER A 119 31.85 -70.12 -3.04
C SER A 119 32.27 -70.56 -4.44
N GLY A 120 33.57 -70.71 -4.64
CA GLY A 120 34.18 -71.36 -5.79
C GLY A 120 34.77 -72.71 -5.35
N GLY A 121 34.22 -73.80 -5.88
CA GLY A 121 34.76 -75.14 -5.68
C GLY A 121 33.82 -76.23 -6.18
N ALA A 122 33.91 -76.53 -7.48
CA ALA A 122 33.41 -77.75 -8.11
C ALA A 122 34.17 -78.99 -7.55
N PRO A 123 33.79 -80.26 -7.85
CA PRO A 123 33.51 -80.79 -9.19
C PRO A 123 32.04 -81.04 -9.53
#